data_AF-A0A9P3C1U8-F1
#
_entry.id   AF-A0A9P3C1U8-F1
#
_cell.length_a   1.000
_cell.length_b   1.000
_cell.length_c   1.000
_cell.angle_alpha   90.00
_cell.angle_beta   90.00
_cell.angle_gamma   90.00
#
_symmetry.space_group_name_H-M   'P 1'
#
loop_
_entity.id
_entity.type
_entity.pdbx_description
1 polymer ?
#
loop_
_entity_poly.entity_id
_entity_poly.type
_entity_poly.pdbx_seq_one_letter_code
_entity_poly.pdbx_strand_id
1 'polypeptide(L)'
;MSMYADSLQIHNARDRPDIWQDMSRPDHPLNVSWPDFLDQDPTFTRYYPKLIEYEELAQYQYAITETDSTGKISAIACGRSVPFFWPDDDLVDSSGQVSPEALQQLPSGGYDTILARGVRQYLTRHNLPGAATALTEDQERDLWVCQSHNPPNALAAISITVRPDRRQRGLAEALIQSMKQAAAEAQLHLLVVPLRPTRKADFPTVPMNEYLSWPSSKGHGPFDPWLRKHVQLGAQSIKIAPASMVVSGSVLEWKKWTGLDMEQFVQKMRPQDVRLEVVTNKVYVEIPFQGGLVPLRYYFLERRCVYTEPNLWLFHSVRG
;
A
#
# COMPACT_ATOMS: atom_id res chain seq x y z
N MET A 1 -40.28 15.81 -6.99
CA MET A 1 -39.09 16.67 -7.15
C MET A 1 -37.87 15.78 -7.28
N SER A 2 -37.62 15.26 -8.47
CA SER A 2 -36.46 14.42 -8.80
C SER A 2 -35.64 15.13 -9.88
N MET A 3 -34.38 14.71 -10.08
CA MET A 3 -33.29 15.26 -10.92
C MET A 3 -32.38 16.17 -10.07
N TYR A 4 -31.30 15.71 -9.45
CA TYR A 4 -30.23 14.83 -9.95
C TYR A 4 -29.86 13.82 -8.86
N ALA A 5 -29.89 12.52 -9.17
CA ALA A 5 -29.07 11.58 -8.41
C ALA A 5 -27.61 11.91 -8.74
N ASP A 6 -26.76 12.13 -7.73
CA ASP A 6 -25.32 12.27 -7.91
C ASP A 6 -24.83 11.08 -8.76
N SER A 7 -24.56 11.30 -10.06
CA SER A 7 -24.12 10.23 -10.94
C SER A 7 -22.65 9.96 -10.69
N LEU A 8 -22.39 9.00 -9.80
CA LEU A 8 -21.04 8.51 -9.57
C LEU A 8 -20.52 7.85 -10.85
N GLN A 9 -19.40 8.35 -11.36
CA GLN A 9 -18.73 7.80 -12.53
C GLN A 9 -17.35 7.28 -12.15
N ILE A 10 -16.95 6.16 -12.74
CA ILE A 10 -15.61 5.60 -12.58
C ILE A 10 -14.84 5.81 -13.88
N HIS A 11 -13.65 6.37 -13.77
CA HIS A 11 -12.74 6.61 -14.90
C HIS A 11 -11.38 6.01 -14.61
N ASN A 12 -10.62 5.63 -15.63
CA ASN A 12 -9.20 5.34 -15.46
C ASN A 12 -8.33 6.54 -15.88
N ALA A 13 -7.06 6.55 -15.48
CA ALA A 13 -6.13 7.64 -15.78
C ALA A 13 -5.85 7.84 -17.26
N ARG A 14 -5.85 6.75 -18.04
CA ARG A 14 -5.57 6.78 -19.47
C ARG A 14 -6.66 7.56 -20.19
N ASP A 15 -7.92 7.29 -19.86
CA ASP A 15 -9.06 7.84 -20.57
C ASP A 15 -9.46 9.24 -20.04
N ARG A 16 -9.09 9.57 -18.81
CA ARG A 16 -9.35 10.89 -18.17
C ARG A 16 -8.12 11.45 -17.43
N PRO A 17 -7.04 11.77 -18.16
CA PRO A 17 -5.81 12.30 -17.55
C PRO A 17 -6.01 13.66 -16.87
N ASP A 18 -7.02 14.43 -17.29
CA ASP A 18 -7.39 15.72 -16.72
C ASP A 18 -7.80 15.63 -15.24
N ILE A 19 -8.51 14.56 -14.85
CA ILE A 19 -8.88 14.33 -13.44
C ILE A 19 -7.61 14.13 -12.61
N TRP A 20 -6.61 13.42 -13.15
CA TRP A 20 -5.39 13.08 -12.42
C TRP A 20 -4.44 14.27 -12.30
N GLN A 21 -4.41 15.14 -13.31
CA GLN A 21 -3.75 16.43 -13.23
C GLN A 21 -4.35 17.28 -12.10
N ASP A 22 -5.68 17.36 -11.97
CA ASP A 22 -6.34 18.09 -10.88
C ASP A 22 -6.01 17.52 -9.49
N MET A 23 -5.94 16.19 -9.37
CA MET A 23 -5.57 15.53 -8.13
C MET A 23 -4.09 15.71 -7.76
N SER A 24 -3.22 16.05 -8.69
CA SER A 24 -1.78 16.25 -8.39
C SER A 24 -1.50 17.54 -7.61
N ARG A 25 -2.50 18.44 -7.50
CA ARG A 25 -2.37 19.66 -6.70
C ARG A 25 -2.16 19.34 -5.22
N PRO A 26 -1.19 19.96 -4.53
CA PRO A 26 -0.90 19.66 -3.12
C PRO A 26 -2.09 19.82 -2.18
N ASP A 27 -3.03 20.72 -2.49
CA ASP A 27 -4.22 21.02 -1.69
C ASP A 27 -5.45 20.15 -2.04
N HIS A 28 -5.31 19.19 -2.96
CA HIS A 28 -6.43 18.33 -3.34
C HIS A 28 -6.91 17.47 -2.14
N PRO A 29 -8.22 17.36 -1.87
CA PRO A 29 -8.76 16.63 -0.71
C PRO A 29 -8.43 15.12 -0.63
N LEU A 30 -7.91 14.54 -1.71
CA LEU A 30 -7.41 13.15 -1.74
C LEU A 30 -5.93 13.02 -1.36
N ASN A 31 -5.18 14.13 -1.27
CA ASN A 31 -3.74 14.11 -0.96
C ASN A 31 -3.44 14.14 0.55
N VAL A 32 -4.46 14.19 1.42
CA VAL A 32 -4.30 14.27 2.89
C VAL A 32 -4.44 12.92 3.62
N SER A 33 -4.41 11.80 2.88
CA SER A 33 -4.89 10.51 3.44
C SER A 33 -3.80 9.64 4.05
N TRP A 34 -2.53 9.91 3.78
CA TRP A 34 -1.39 9.18 4.33
C TRP A 34 -0.64 10.07 5.32
N PRO A 35 -0.10 9.54 6.43
CA PRO A 35 0.80 10.30 7.31
C PRO A 35 2.01 10.84 6.53
N ASP A 36 2.38 12.10 6.78
CA ASP A 36 3.45 12.82 6.06
C ASP A 36 4.78 12.07 5.99
N PHE A 37 5.13 11.28 7.01
CA PHE A 37 6.37 10.51 7.02
C PHE A 37 6.38 9.39 5.97
N LEU A 38 5.23 8.86 5.54
CA LEU A 38 5.16 7.85 4.48
C LEU A 38 5.44 8.44 3.10
N ASP A 39 5.23 9.75 2.91
CA ASP A 39 5.63 10.44 1.68
C ASP A 39 7.16 10.54 1.53
N GLN A 40 7.91 10.19 2.59
CA GLN A 40 9.37 10.19 2.62
C GLN A 40 9.95 8.80 2.33
N ASP A 41 9.09 7.81 2.10
CA ASP A 41 9.52 6.48 1.67
C ASP A 41 10.21 6.57 0.30
N PRO A 42 11.47 6.09 0.16
CA PRO A 42 12.21 6.18 -1.09
C PRO A 42 11.54 5.41 -2.24
N THR A 43 10.92 4.27 -1.95
CA THR A 43 10.24 3.43 -2.94
C THR A 43 8.99 4.12 -3.44
N PHE A 44 8.17 4.64 -2.53
CA PHE A 44 7.00 5.44 -2.86
C PHE A 44 7.38 6.62 -3.75
N THR A 45 8.34 7.44 -3.30
CA THR A 45 8.77 8.65 -4.02
C THR A 45 9.27 8.35 -5.43
N ARG A 46 9.97 7.21 -5.61
CA ARG A 46 10.56 6.83 -6.90
C ARG A 46 9.56 6.21 -7.87
N TYR A 47 8.69 5.33 -7.39
CA TYR A 47 7.90 4.45 -8.26
C TYR A 47 6.41 4.80 -8.29
N TYR A 48 5.86 5.40 -7.25
CA TYR A 48 4.43 5.75 -7.21
C TYR A 48 4.02 6.76 -8.31
N PRO A 49 4.79 7.83 -8.62
CA PRO A 49 4.45 8.74 -9.71
C PRO A 49 4.39 8.05 -11.08
N LYS A 50 5.13 6.95 -11.27
CA LYS A 50 5.20 6.22 -12.54
C LYS A 50 3.90 5.52 -12.92
N LEU A 51 3.03 5.25 -11.94
CA LEU A 51 1.74 4.58 -12.14
C LEU A 51 0.80 5.36 -13.08
N ILE A 52 1.01 6.68 -13.23
CA ILE A 52 0.24 7.54 -14.14
C ILE A 52 1.10 8.11 -15.28
N GLU A 53 2.42 7.91 -15.24
CA GLU A 53 3.36 8.42 -16.25
C GLU A 53 3.25 7.65 -17.57
N TYR A 54 2.91 6.36 -17.50
CA TYR A 54 2.88 5.46 -18.64
C TYR A 54 1.46 4.94 -18.91
N GLU A 55 1.03 4.98 -20.17
CA GLU A 55 -0.34 4.66 -20.59
C GLU A 55 -0.80 3.25 -20.14
N GLU A 56 0.07 2.24 -20.28
CA GLU A 56 -0.23 0.86 -19.89
C GLU A 56 -0.34 0.65 -18.38
N LEU A 57 0.26 1.53 -17.56
CA LEU A 57 0.06 1.56 -16.11
C LEU A 57 -1.13 2.44 -15.74
N ALA A 58 -1.33 3.54 -16.47
CA ALA A 58 -2.39 4.51 -16.25
C ALA A 58 -3.79 3.88 -16.34
N GLN A 59 -4.00 2.89 -17.21
CA GLN A 59 -5.28 2.17 -17.32
C GLN A 59 -5.69 1.42 -16.04
N TYR A 60 -4.75 1.17 -15.10
CA TYR A 60 -4.99 0.49 -13.81
C TYR A 60 -5.17 1.46 -12.63
N GLN A 61 -5.30 2.76 -12.90
CA GLN A 61 -5.53 3.78 -11.86
C GLN A 61 -6.93 4.38 -12.04
N TYR A 62 -7.76 4.28 -11.01
CA TYR A 62 -9.20 4.59 -11.09
C TYR A 62 -9.58 5.81 -10.25
N ALA A 63 -10.47 6.63 -10.80
CA ALA A 63 -11.15 7.76 -10.18
C ALA A 63 -12.61 7.44 -9.98
N ILE A 64 -13.18 7.80 -8.84
CA ILE A 64 -14.62 8.04 -8.74
C ILE A 64 -14.85 9.54 -8.70
N THR A 65 -15.68 10.04 -9.60
CA THR A 65 -16.06 11.44 -9.68
C THR A 65 -17.53 11.67 -9.30
N GLU A 66 -17.80 12.87 -8.83
CA GLU A 66 -19.13 13.42 -8.57
C GLU A 66 -19.27 14.73 -9.33
N THR A 67 -20.42 14.95 -9.97
CA THR A 67 -20.76 16.20 -10.64
C THR A 67 -21.73 16.98 -9.78
N ASP A 68 -21.36 18.19 -9.38
CA ASP A 68 -22.24 19.03 -8.55
C ASP A 68 -23.33 19.73 -9.39
N SER A 69 -24.23 20.46 -8.71
CA SER A 69 -25.33 21.19 -9.35
C SER A 69 -24.89 22.28 -10.33
N THR A 70 -23.62 22.69 -10.30
CA THR A 70 -23.04 23.66 -11.24
C THR A 70 -22.42 22.99 -12.47
N GLY A 71 -22.40 21.65 -12.51
CA GLY A 71 -21.74 20.86 -13.55
C GLY A 71 -20.25 20.65 -13.30
N LYS A 72 -19.72 21.04 -12.13
CA LYS A 72 -18.31 20.84 -11.80
C LYS A 72 -18.07 19.38 -11.41
N ILE A 73 -17.15 18.75 -12.10
CA ILE A 73 -16.68 17.39 -11.81
C ILE A 73 -15.59 17.47 -10.73
N SER A 74 -15.69 16.63 -9.71
CA SER A 74 -14.66 16.50 -8.67
C SER A 74 -14.35 15.04 -8.37
N ALA A 75 -13.06 14.72 -8.21
CA ALA A 75 -12.64 13.40 -7.76
C ALA A 75 -12.95 13.24 -6.26
N ILE A 76 -13.68 12.17 -5.92
CA ILE A 76 -14.09 11.88 -4.54
C ILE A 76 -13.46 10.61 -3.96
N ALA A 77 -12.94 9.75 -4.82
CA ALA A 77 -12.11 8.61 -4.44
C ALA A 77 -11.13 8.28 -5.55
N CYS A 78 -9.99 7.68 -5.20
CA CYS A 78 -9.07 7.11 -6.17
C CYS A 78 -8.52 5.77 -5.70
N GLY A 79 -8.30 4.87 -6.64
CA GLY A 79 -7.69 3.56 -6.42
C GLY A 79 -6.52 3.39 -7.36
N ARG A 80 -5.41 2.85 -6.86
CA ARG A 80 -4.20 2.58 -7.64
C ARG A 80 -3.81 1.13 -7.55
N SER A 81 -3.39 0.59 -8.68
CA SER A 81 -2.92 -0.79 -8.77
C SER A 81 -1.78 -0.92 -9.76
N VAL A 82 -0.98 -1.98 -9.64
CA VAL A 82 0.14 -2.23 -10.54
C VAL A 82 0.12 -3.68 -11.01
N PRO A 83 0.13 -3.93 -12.33
CA PRO A 83 0.25 -5.28 -12.86
C PRO A 83 1.69 -5.77 -12.68
N PHE A 84 1.86 -7.05 -12.39
CA PHE A 84 3.18 -7.65 -12.23
C PHE A 84 3.21 -9.10 -12.71
N PHE A 85 4.41 -9.56 -13.07
CA PHE A 85 4.69 -10.95 -13.36
C PHE A 85 5.08 -11.69 -12.09
N TRP A 86 4.38 -12.79 -11.86
CA TRP A 86 4.63 -13.79 -10.83
C TRP A 86 5.37 -14.98 -11.46
N PRO A 87 6.57 -15.36 -10.96
CA PRO A 87 7.46 -16.32 -11.63
C PRO A 87 7.14 -17.80 -11.41
N ASP A 88 6.19 -18.11 -10.53
CA ASP A 88 5.80 -19.49 -10.22
C ASP A 88 4.83 -20.05 -11.28
N ASP A 89 5.25 -21.12 -11.97
CA ASP A 89 4.42 -21.83 -12.95
C ASP A 89 3.24 -22.56 -12.29
N ASP A 90 3.35 -22.88 -10.98
CA ASP A 90 2.29 -23.51 -10.18
C ASP A 90 1.42 -22.46 -9.45
N LEU A 91 1.49 -21.18 -9.86
CA LEU A 91 0.63 -20.13 -9.31
C LEU A 91 -0.85 -20.52 -9.37
N VAL A 92 -1.23 -21.20 -10.43
CA VAL A 92 -2.59 -21.68 -10.66
C VAL A 92 -2.54 -23.18 -10.92
N ASP A 93 -3.33 -23.95 -10.19
CA ASP A 93 -3.41 -25.39 -10.36
C ASP A 93 -4.16 -25.79 -11.65
N SER A 94 -4.19 -27.09 -11.95
CA SER A 94 -4.89 -27.63 -13.12
C SER A 94 -6.40 -27.34 -13.15
N SER A 95 -7.01 -26.97 -12.02
CA SER A 95 -8.43 -26.59 -11.92
C SER A 95 -8.66 -25.09 -12.13
N GLY A 96 -7.59 -24.29 -12.26
CA GLY A 96 -7.67 -22.85 -12.38
C GLY A 96 -7.72 -22.11 -11.05
N GLN A 97 -7.45 -22.78 -9.92
CA GLN A 97 -7.40 -22.17 -8.58
C GLN A 97 -5.98 -21.74 -8.22
N VAL A 98 -5.86 -20.63 -7.47
CA VAL A 98 -4.56 -20.12 -7.04
C VAL A 98 -3.97 -20.99 -5.94
N SER A 99 -2.71 -21.40 -6.10
CA SER A 99 -1.97 -22.21 -5.13
C SER A 99 -1.72 -21.45 -3.81
N PRO A 100 -2.16 -21.97 -2.65
CA PRO A 100 -1.86 -21.39 -1.35
C PRO A 100 -0.35 -21.31 -1.06
N GLU A 101 0.42 -22.31 -1.50
CA GLU A 101 1.87 -22.36 -1.36
C GLU A 101 2.55 -21.28 -2.19
N ALA A 102 2.08 -21.04 -3.42
CA ALA A 102 2.58 -19.95 -4.25
C ALA A 102 2.35 -18.60 -3.57
N LEU A 103 1.16 -18.35 -3.00
CA LEU A 103 0.86 -17.10 -2.28
C LEU A 103 1.84 -16.82 -1.11
N GLN A 104 2.39 -17.86 -0.47
CA GLN A 104 3.40 -17.71 0.58
C GLN A 104 4.74 -17.17 0.06
N GLN A 105 4.99 -17.14 -1.25
CA GLN A 105 6.19 -16.57 -1.86
C GLN A 105 6.07 -15.07 -2.14
N LEU A 106 4.95 -14.42 -1.79
CA LEU A 106 4.81 -12.96 -1.84
C LEU A 106 5.98 -12.28 -1.10
N PRO A 107 6.51 -11.15 -1.59
CA PRO A 107 7.71 -10.55 -1.02
C PRO A 107 7.50 -10.11 0.43
N SER A 108 8.54 -10.24 1.25
CA SER A 108 8.50 -9.84 2.67
C SER A 108 8.50 -8.32 2.83
N GLY A 109 9.00 -7.61 1.82
CA GLY A 109 8.96 -6.16 1.70
C GLY A 109 7.64 -5.60 1.18
N GLY A 110 6.59 -6.43 1.06
CA GLY A 110 5.20 -5.97 0.98
C GLY A 110 4.93 -4.92 -0.09
N TYR A 111 4.38 -3.79 0.34
CA TYR A 111 4.01 -2.62 -0.46
C TYR A 111 5.18 -2.10 -1.30
N ASP A 112 6.33 -1.86 -0.68
CA ASP A 112 7.50 -1.32 -1.36
C ASP A 112 7.98 -2.28 -2.45
N THR A 113 8.18 -3.55 -2.10
CA THR A 113 8.69 -4.53 -3.05
C THR A 113 7.73 -4.72 -4.22
N ILE A 114 6.41 -4.81 -3.97
CA ILE A 114 5.46 -5.07 -5.07
C ILE A 114 5.26 -3.85 -5.98
N LEU A 115 5.26 -2.63 -5.41
CA LEU A 115 5.21 -1.39 -6.18
C LEU A 115 6.44 -1.27 -7.07
N ALA A 116 7.63 -1.48 -6.50
CA ALA A 116 8.87 -1.49 -7.25
C ALA A 116 8.86 -2.58 -8.33
N ARG A 117 8.44 -3.82 -8.00
CA ARG A 117 8.41 -4.94 -8.95
C ARG A 117 7.57 -4.62 -10.17
N GLY A 118 6.30 -4.25 -9.99
CA GLY A 118 5.40 -4.00 -11.11
C GLY A 118 5.90 -2.88 -12.04
N VAL A 119 6.37 -1.77 -11.46
CA VAL A 119 6.90 -0.65 -12.24
C VAL A 119 8.22 -1.02 -12.93
N ARG A 120 9.16 -1.68 -12.22
CA ARG A 120 10.46 -2.06 -12.79
C ARG A 120 10.32 -3.09 -13.90
N GLN A 121 9.43 -4.07 -13.76
CA GLN A 121 9.13 -5.03 -14.82
C GLN A 121 8.55 -4.32 -16.06
N TYR A 122 7.69 -3.30 -15.87
CA TYR A 122 7.22 -2.46 -16.97
C TYR A 122 8.38 -1.74 -17.68
N LEU A 123 9.26 -1.08 -16.91
CA LEU A 123 10.43 -0.39 -17.45
C LEU A 123 11.35 -1.34 -18.21
N THR A 124 11.62 -2.53 -17.66
CA THR A 124 12.43 -3.58 -18.29
C THR A 124 11.84 -4.01 -19.64
N ARG A 125 10.54 -4.35 -19.69
CA ARG A 125 9.88 -4.76 -20.95
C ARG A 125 9.94 -3.69 -22.04
N HIS A 126 9.97 -2.41 -21.65
CA HIS A 126 10.00 -1.27 -22.56
C HIS A 126 11.40 -0.69 -22.81
N ASN A 127 12.46 -1.31 -22.27
CA ASN A 127 13.84 -0.80 -22.35
C ASN A 127 13.99 0.64 -21.82
N LEU A 128 13.23 0.99 -20.77
CA LEU A 128 13.26 2.30 -20.13
C LEU A 128 14.25 2.34 -18.96
N PRO A 129 14.87 3.50 -18.67
CA PRO A 129 15.83 3.63 -17.57
C PRO A 129 15.17 3.46 -16.19
N GLY A 130 15.96 3.07 -15.19
CA GLY A 130 15.54 3.02 -13.79
C GLY A 130 15.04 1.65 -13.29
N ALA A 131 15.01 0.63 -14.16
CA ALA A 131 14.56 -0.72 -13.83
C ALA A 131 15.49 -1.51 -12.88
N ALA A 132 16.77 -1.14 -12.79
CA ALA A 132 17.78 -1.90 -12.03
C ALA A 132 18.06 -1.38 -10.60
N THR A 133 17.39 -0.30 -10.18
CA THR A 133 17.63 0.27 -8.84
C THR A 133 16.81 -0.47 -7.78
N ALA A 134 17.46 -1.13 -6.84
CA ALA A 134 16.83 -1.59 -5.60
C ALA A 134 17.04 -0.54 -4.50
N LEU A 135 16.02 -0.33 -3.66
CA LEU A 135 16.02 0.64 -2.56
C LEU A 135 15.93 -0.03 -1.18
N THR A 136 15.61 -1.32 -1.15
CA THR A 136 15.54 -2.13 0.07
C THR A 136 16.21 -3.48 -0.16
N GLU A 137 16.67 -4.14 0.90
CA GLU A 137 17.25 -5.48 0.82
C GLU A 137 16.28 -6.51 0.22
N ASP A 138 14.97 -6.33 0.40
CA ASP A 138 13.97 -7.21 -0.19
C ASP A 138 13.84 -7.00 -1.69
N GLN A 139 13.94 -5.75 -2.17
CA GLN A 139 14.01 -5.44 -3.60
C GLN A 139 15.30 -5.95 -4.26
N GLU A 140 16.39 -6.06 -3.50
CA GLU A 140 17.64 -6.71 -3.95
C GLU A 140 17.43 -8.22 -4.16
N ARG A 141 16.77 -8.90 -3.21
CA ARG A 141 16.39 -10.32 -3.38
C ARG A 141 15.40 -10.52 -4.53
N ASP A 142 14.56 -9.52 -4.79
CA ASP A 142 13.55 -9.54 -5.85
C ASP A 142 14.07 -9.16 -7.25
N LEU A 143 15.36 -8.78 -7.38
CA LEU A 143 15.94 -8.28 -8.63
C LEU A 143 15.72 -9.20 -9.83
N TRP A 144 15.89 -10.50 -9.64
CA TRP A 144 15.79 -11.48 -10.73
C TRP A 144 14.37 -11.58 -11.31
N VAL A 145 13.33 -11.47 -10.46
CA VAL A 145 11.92 -11.42 -10.90
C VAL A 145 11.60 -10.06 -11.54
N CYS A 146 12.14 -8.98 -10.97
CA CYS A 146 11.93 -7.62 -11.46
C CYS A 146 12.49 -7.39 -12.88
N GLN A 147 13.49 -8.17 -13.28
CA GLN A 147 14.12 -8.11 -14.60
C GLN A 147 13.45 -9.02 -15.64
N SER A 148 12.38 -9.72 -15.26
CA SER A 148 11.65 -10.57 -16.21
C SER A 148 10.97 -9.75 -17.30
N HIS A 149 11.09 -10.23 -18.54
CA HIS A 149 10.33 -9.73 -19.69
C HIS A 149 8.96 -10.38 -19.86
N ASN A 150 8.61 -11.35 -19.00
CA ASN A 150 7.33 -12.02 -19.07
C ASN A 150 6.18 -11.01 -18.86
N PRO A 151 5.03 -11.22 -19.54
CA PRO A 151 3.86 -10.39 -19.34
C PRO A 151 3.31 -10.54 -17.92
N PRO A 152 2.62 -9.52 -17.39
CA PRO A 152 1.99 -9.63 -16.08
C PRO A 152 0.92 -10.72 -16.07
N ASN A 153 0.82 -11.44 -14.96
CA ASN A 153 -0.19 -12.49 -14.73
C ASN A 153 -0.95 -12.28 -13.39
N ALA A 154 -0.63 -11.21 -12.65
CA ALA A 154 -1.27 -10.82 -11.41
C ALA A 154 -1.36 -9.29 -11.28
N LEU A 155 -2.30 -8.82 -10.44
CA LEU A 155 -2.48 -7.41 -10.11
C LEU A 155 -2.24 -7.18 -8.61
N ALA A 156 -1.59 -6.07 -8.25
CA ALA A 156 -1.47 -5.65 -6.86
C ALA A 156 -2.21 -4.32 -6.64
N ALA A 157 -3.15 -4.28 -5.69
CA ALA A 157 -3.74 -3.02 -5.23
C ALA A 157 -2.73 -2.28 -4.35
N ILE A 158 -2.36 -1.06 -4.74
CA ILE A 158 -1.35 -0.25 -4.06
C ILE A 158 -2.04 0.68 -3.06
N SER A 159 -3.01 1.48 -3.50
CA SER A 159 -3.70 2.40 -2.60
C SER A 159 -5.16 2.58 -2.95
N ILE A 160 -5.99 2.82 -1.93
CA ILE A 160 -7.37 3.29 -2.08
C ILE A 160 -7.55 4.47 -1.14
N THR A 161 -8.00 5.58 -1.69
CA THR A 161 -8.25 6.81 -0.95
C THR A 161 -9.67 7.28 -1.21
N VAL A 162 -10.40 7.59 -0.14
CA VAL A 162 -11.75 8.14 -0.20
C VAL A 162 -11.79 9.43 0.61
N ARG A 163 -12.31 10.50 0.01
CA ARG A 163 -12.50 11.79 0.68
C ARG A 163 -13.23 11.60 2.02
N PRO A 164 -12.76 12.22 3.12
CA PRO A 164 -13.38 12.06 4.43
C PRO A 164 -14.90 12.36 4.45
N ASP A 165 -15.33 13.39 3.72
CA ASP A 165 -16.73 13.84 3.60
C ASP A 165 -17.59 13.00 2.63
N ARG A 166 -17.04 11.93 2.05
CA ARG A 166 -17.72 11.00 1.16
C ARG A 166 -17.56 9.52 1.57
N ARG A 167 -16.99 9.25 2.75
CA ARG A 167 -16.87 7.88 3.29
C ARG A 167 -18.23 7.25 3.56
N GLN A 168 -18.24 5.92 3.73
CA GLN A 168 -19.45 5.12 4.03
C GLN A 168 -20.49 5.07 2.90
N ARG A 169 -20.08 5.33 1.65
CA ARG A 169 -20.93 5.30 0.45
C ARG A 169 -20.61 4.18 -0.54
N GLY A 170 -19.89 3.14 -0.12
CA GLY A 170 -19.50 2.03 -1.02
C GLY A 170 -18.37 2.34 -2.01
N LEU A 171 -17.71 3.50 -1.89
CA LEU A 171 -16.73 3.97 -2.88
C LEU A 171 -15.46 3.11 -2.93
N ALA A 172 -14.98 2.65 -1.77
CA ALA A 172 -13.80 1.79 -1.71
C ALA A 172 -14.10 0.41 -2.30
N GLU A 173 -15.30 -0.10 -2.05
CA GLU A 173 -15.82 -1.35 -2.61
C GLU A 173 -15.89 -1.26 -4.13
N ALA A 174 -16.45 -0.16 -4.67
CA ALA A 174 -16.50 0.08 -6.11
C ALA A 174 -15.10 0.07 -6.74
N LEU A 175 -14.12 0.73 -6.13
CA LEU A 175 -12.73 0.72 -6.60
C LEU A 175 -12.10 -0.68 -6.58
N ILE A 176 -12.33 -1.47 -5.53
CA ILE A 176 -11.86 -2.88 -5.46
C ILE A 176 -12.49 -3.69 -6.60
N GLN A 177 -13.79 -3.53 -6.85
CA GLN A 177 -14.46 -4.24 -7.95
C GLN A 177 -13.92 -3.81 -9.32
N SER A 178 -13.64 -2.53 -9.53
CA SER A 178 -12.99 -2.05 -10.76
C SER A 178 -11.62 -2.70 -10.98
N MET A 179 -10.81 -2.85 -9.93
CA MET A 179 -9.52 -3.55 -10.02
C MET A 179 -9.69 -5.04 -10.34
N LYS A 180 -10.67 -5.73 -9.73
CA LYS A 180 -10.97 -7.14 -10.03
C LYS A 180 -11.44 -7.32 -11.47
N GLN A 181 -12.32 -6.43 -11.96
CA GLN A 181 -12.81 -6.44 -13.32
C GLN A 181 -11.67 -6.23 -14.33
N ALA A 182 -10.79 -5.26 -14.08
CA ALA A 182 -9.64 -5.01 -14.94
C ALA A 182 -8.65 -6.18 -14.95
N ALA A 183 -8.44 -6.83 -13.80
CA ALA A 183 -7.65 -8.05 -13.74
C ALA A 183 -8.28 -9.17 -14.58
N ALA A 184 -9.60 -9.34 -14.55
CA ALA A 184 -10.31 -10.34 -15.35
C ALA A 184 -10.22 -10.05 -16.86
N GLU A 185 -10.44 -8.79 -17.26
CA GLU A 185 -10.33 -8.33 -18.65
C GLU A 185 -8.92 -8.50 -19.22
N ALA A 186 -7.90 -8.23 -18.40
CA ALA A 186 -6.50 -8.46 -18.73
C ALA A 186 -6.05 -9.93 -18.56
N GLN A 187 -6.99 -10.85 -18.27
CA GLN A 187 -6.74 -12.28 -18.09
C GLN A 187 -5.71 -12.62 -16.99
N LEU A 188 -5.57 -11.75 -15.99
CA LEU A 188 -4.74 -11.97 -14.82
C LEU A 188 -5.41 -12.99 -13.88
N HIS A 189 -4.60 -13.73 -13.13
CA HIS A 189 -5.08 -14.82 -12.28
C HIS A 189 -5.67 -14.35 -10.95
N LEU A 190 -5.13 -13.26 -10.39
CA LEU A 190 -5.45 -12.82 -9.03
C LEU A 190 -5.19 -11.34 -8.79
N LEU A 191 -5.79 -10.84 -7.70
CA LEU A 191 -5.52 -9.52 -7.13
C LEU A 191 -4.98 -9.68 -5.71
N VAL A 192 -3.77 -9.19 -5.44
CA VAL A 192 -3.17 -9.15 -4.10
C VAL A 192 -3.20 -7.74 -3.51
N VAL A 193 -3.19 -7.66 -2.18
CA VAL A 193 -3.23 -6.40 -1.43
C VAL A 193 -2.24 -6.46 -0.27
N PRO A 194 -1.19 -5.62 -0.23
CA PRO A 194 -0.41 -5.40 0.97
C PRO A 194 -1.20 -4.45 1.88
N LEU A 195 -2.13 -5.01 2.66
CA LEU A 195 -3.05 -4.23 3.48
C LEU A 195 -2.35 -3.59 4.67
N ARG A 196 -2.41 -2.27 4.75
CA ARG A 196 -2.14 -1.48 5.95
C ARG A 196 -3.41 -1.40 6.82
N PRO A 197 -3.49 -2.06 8.00
CA PRO A 197 -4.68 -1.99 8.83
C PRO A 197 -4.91 -0.59 9.40
N THR A 198 -6.12 -0.09 9.28
CA THR A 198 -6.46 1.31 9.59
C THR A 198 -6.44 1.65 11.07
N ARG A 199 -6.69 0.67 11.95
CA ARG A 199 -6.74 0.86 13.41
C ARG A 199 -5.51 0.32 14.14
N LYS A 200 -4.55 -0.27 13.45
CA LYS A 200 -3.34 -0.82 14.09
C LYS A 200 -2.49 0.30 14.75
N ALA A 201 -2.56 1.53 14.23
CA ALA A 201 -1.89 2.69 14.82
C ALA A 201 -2.44 3.09 16.20
N ASP A 202 -3.66 2.67 16.57
CA ASP A 202 -4.21 2.85 17.92
C ASP A 202 -3.50 1.91 18.93
N PHE A 203 -2.82 0.87 18.45
CA PHE A 203 -2.19 -0.20 19.25
C PHE A 203 -0.75 -0.49 18.78
N PRO A 204 0.15 0.51 18.76
CA PRO A 204 1.44 0.37 18.09
C PRO A 204 2.34 -0.69 18.73
N THR A 205 2.23 -0.90 20.05
CA THR A 205 3.04 -1.88 20.80
C THR A 205 2.50 -3.31 20.75
N VAL A 206 1.28 -3.51 20.24
CA VAL A 206 0.71 -4.86 20.09
C VAL A 206 1.33 -5.54 18.87
N PRO A 207 1.85 -6.78 18.99
CA PRO A 207 2.33 -7.54 17.83
C PRO A 207 1.28 -7.66 16.74
N MET A 208 1.69 -7.53 15.47
CA MET A 208 0.78 -7.52 14.32
C MET A 208 -0.08 -8.80 14.24
N ASN A 209 0.51 -9.98 14.48
CA ASN A 209 -0.20 -11.26 14.47
C ASN A 209 -1.29 -11.32 15.57
N GLU A 210 -1.00 -10.80 16.76
CA GLU A 210 -1.97 -10.72 17.85
C GLU A 210 -3.11 -9.77 17.48
N TYR A 211 -2.80 -8.56 17.01
CA TYR A 211 -3.81 -7.59 16.56
C TYR A 211 -4.74 -8.15 15.49
N LEU A 212 -4.20 -8.87 14.51
CA LEU A 212 -4.96 -9.46 13.41
C LEU A 212 -5.92 -10.57 13.88
N SER A 213 -5.65 -11.20 15.03
CA SER A 213 -6.52 -12.22 15.62
C SER A 213 -7.75 -11.65 16.33
N TRP A 214 -7.77 -10.35 16.62
CA TRP A 214 -8.84 -9.75 17.39
C TRP A 214 -10.17 -9.76 16.61
N PRO A 215 -11.27 -10.22 17.23
CA PRO A 215 -12.58 -10.23 16.60
C PRO A 215 -13.21 -8.83 16.60
N SER A 216 -14.12 -8.60 15.65
CA SER A 216 -14.96 -7.40 15.62
C SER A 216 -15.87 -7.35 16.85
N SER A 217 -15.88 -6.21 17.55
CA SER A 217 -16.86 -5.96 18.63
C SER A 217 -18.27 -5.68 18.12
N LYS A 218 -18.43 -5.48 16.80
CA LYS A 218 -19.70 -5.10 16.15
C LYS A 218 -20.30 -6.22 15.30
N GLY A 219 -19.80 -7.45 15.39
CA GLY A 219 -20.32 -8.59 14.63
C GLY A 219 -19.23 -9.55 14.16
N HIS A 220 -19.41 -10.13 12.98
CA HIS A 220 -18.51 -11.16 12.45
C HIS A 220 -17.29 -10.55 11.74
N GLY A 221 -16.19 -11.29 11.78
CA GLY A 221 -14.92 -10.95 11.11
C GLY A 221 -13.92 -10.16 11.98
N PRO A 222 -12.82 -9.70 11.37
CA PRO A 222 -11.70 -9.07 12.09
C PRO A 222 -12.05 -7.73 12.74
N PHE A 223 -11.33 -7.37 13.80
CA PHE A 223 -11.44 -6.09 14.51
C PHE A 223 -11.20 -4.89 13.58
N ASP A 224 -10.14 -4.95 12.78
CA ASP A 224 -9.76 -3.85 11.87
C ASP A 224 -10.85 -3.62 10.81
N PRO A 225 -11.40 -2.40 10.69
CA PRO A 225 -12.47 -2.12 9.72
C PRO A 225 -12.08 -2.35 8.27
N TRP A 226 -10.83 -2.08 7.92
CA TRP A 226 -10.36 -2.20 6.54
C TRP A 226 -10.09 -3.65 6.17
N LEU A 227 -9.46 -4.41 7.07
CA LEU A 227 -9.34 -5.86 6.90
C LEU A 227 -10.72 -6.54 6.80
N ARG A 228 -11.64 -6.20 7.70
CA ARG A 228 -12.99 -6.75 7.69
C ARG A 228 -13.71 -6.44 6.38
N LYS A 229 -13.52 -5.25 5.80
CA LYS A 229 -14.08 -4.88 4.51
C LYS A 229 -13.58 -5.80 3.39
N HIS A 230 -12.28 -6.03 3.30
CA HIS A 230 -11.73 -6.95 2.30
C HIS A 230 -12.23 -8.38 2.49
N VAL A 231 -12.26 -8.90 3.71
CA VAL A 231 -12.79 -10.25 4.00
C VAL A 231 -14.25 -10.38 3.59
N GLN A 232 -15.07 -9.36 3.86
CA GLN A 232 -16.47 -9.31 3.40
C GLN A 232 -16.62 -9.32 1.87
N LEU A 233 -15.61 -8.83 1.15
CA LEU A 233 -15.53 -8.86 -0.31
C LEU A 233 -14.88 -10.15 -0.86
N GLY A 234 -14.68 -11.16 -0.01
CA GLY A 234 -14.12 -12.46 -0.39
C GLY A 234 -12.60 -12.54 -0.34
N ALA A 235 -11.91 -11.56 0.26
CA ALA A 235 -10.47 -11.64 0.45
C ALA A 235 -10.09 -12.72 1.46
N GLN A 236 -8.95 -13.36 1.23
CA GLN A 236 -8.32 -14.26 2.18
C GLN A 236 -6.98 -13.69 2.64
N SER A 237 -6.64 -13.89 3.91
CA SER A 237 -5.35 -13.50 4.48
C SER A 237 -4.27 -14.53 4.18
N ILE A 238 -3.07 -14.07 3.84
CA ILE A 238 -1.96 -14.92 3.41
C ILE A 238 -0.88 -14.97 4.49
N LYS A 239 -0.17 -13.85 4.68
CA LYS A 239 0.93 -13.71 5.64
C LYS A 239 1.24 -12.24 5.92
N ILE A 240 1.97 -11.99 7.00
CA ILE A 240 2.50 -10.65 7.31
C ILE A 240 3.72 -10.38 6.42
N ALA A 241 3.77 -9.18 5.82
CA ALA A 241 4.97 -8.61 5.22
C ALA A 241 5.65 -7.73 6.29
N PRO A 242 6.72 -8.19 6.95
CA PRO A 242 7.25 -7.53 8.15
C PRO A 242 7.94 -6.19 7.87
N ALA A 243 8.41 -5.94 6.65
CA ALA A 243 9.14 -4.74 6.25
C ALA A 243 8.51 -4.10 5.00
N SER A 244 7.18 -3.93 5.04
CA SER A 244 6.36 -3.52 3.91
C SER A 244 6.65 -2.09 3.42
N MET A 245 6.95 -1.19 4.35
CA MET A 245 7.38 0.19 4.07
C MET A 245 8.51 0.57 5.00
N VAL A 246 9.53 1.26 4.50
CA VAL A 246 10.73 1.62 5.27
C VAL A 246 11.08 3.09 5.11
N VAL A 247 10.90 3.85 6.18
CA VAL A 247 11.23 5.26 6.24
C VAL A 247 12.40 5.47 7.20
N SER A 248 13.46 6.12 6.72
CA SER A 248 14.64 6.47 7.53
C SER A 248 14.89 7.98 7.45
N GLY A 249 15.32 8.56 8.56
CA GLY A 249 15.63 9.99 8.62
C GLY A 249 16.38 10.37 9.90
N SER A 250 16.95 11.56 9.91
CA SER A 250 17.51 12.20 11.09
C SER A 250 16.43 12.55 12.12
N VAL A 251 16.84 12.79 13.37
CA VAL A 251 15.92 13.29 14.42
C VAL A 251 15.19 14.58 13.99
N LEU A 252 15.87 15.48 13.28
CA LEU A 252 15.29 16.74 12.83
C LEU A 252 14.21 16.53 11.76
N GLU A 253 14.46 15.62 10.82
CA GLU A 253 13.48 15.25 9.80
C GLU A 253 12.25 14.61 10.43
N TRP A 254 12.42 13.65 11.34
CA TRP A 254 11.29 13.04 12.05
C TRP A 254 10.51 14.03 12.89
N LYS A 255 11.18 14.99 13.53
CA LYS A 255 10.52 16.10 14.23
C LYS A 255 9.68 16.96 13.28
N LYS A 256 10.16 17.20 12.05
CA LYS A 256 9.40 17.92 11.02
C LYS A 256 8.18 17.12 10.55
N TRP A 257 8.32 15.81 10.33
CA TRP A 257 7.25 14.97 9.77
C TRP A 257 6.16 14.60 10.79
N THR A 258 6.52 14.50 12.07
CA THR A 258 5.61 13.96 13.10
C THR A 258 5.34 14.92 14.25
N GLY A 259 6.11 16.01 14.36
CA GLY A 259 6.11 16.88 15.54
C GLY A 259 6.76 16.25 16.77
N LEU A 260 7.28 15.01 16.68
CA LEU A 260 7.77 14.27 17.84
C LEU A 260 9.15 14.78 18.29
N ASP A 261 9.27 15.07 19.59
CA ASP A 261 10.53 15.43 20.21
C ASP A 261 11.24 14.19 20.77
N MET A 262 12.12 13.62 19.94
CA MET A 262 12.85 12.39 20.28
C MET A 262 13.69 12.55 21.56
N GLU A 263 14.26 13.73 21.79
CA GLU A 263 15.15 13.98 22.94
C GLU A 263 14.36 13.90 24.25
N GLN A 264 13.13 14.42 24.28
CA GLN A 264 12.25 14.31 25.44
C GLN A 264 11.87 12.85 25.75
N PHE A 265 11.65 12.02 24.72
CA PHE A 265 11.38 10.59 24.92
C PHE A 265 12.59 9.88 25.49
N VAL A 266 13.77 10.10 24.91
CA VAL A 266 15.03 9.48 25.33
C VAL A 266 15.37 9.81 26.79
N GLN A 267 15.12 11.03 27.24
CA GLN A 267 15.33 11.43 28.65
C GLN A 267 14.51 10.61 29.65
N LYS A 268 13.39 10.02 29.23
CA LYS A 268 12.50 9.21 30.07
C LYS A 268 12.80 7.70 29.99
N MET A 269 13.68 7.28 29.09
CA MET A 269 13.99 5.87 28.88
C MET A 269 14.87 5.32 30.00
N ARG A 270 14.62 4.06 30.37
CA ARG A 270 15.40 3.31 31.34
C ARG A 270 16.35 2.33 30.64
N PRO A 271 17.38 1.82 31.31
CA PRO A 271 18.30 0.84 30.73
C PRO A 271 17.58 -0.39 30.14
N GLN A 272 16.47 -0.82 30.74
CA GLN A 272 15.64 -1.93 30.27
C GLN A 272 14.86 -1.65 28.98
N ASP A 273 14.75 -0.39 28.55
CA ASP A 273 14.06 0.00 27.32
C ASP A 273 15.01 -0.06 26.11
N VAL A 274 16.31 -0.14 26.36
CA VAL A 274 17.36 -0.27 25.35
C VAL A 274 17.32 -1.67 24.71
N ARG A 275 17.51 -1.72 23.40
CA ARG A 275 17.51 -2.92 22.58
C ARG A 275 18.79 -3.00 21.75
N LEU A 276 19.18 -4.22 21.39
CA LEU A 276 20.32 -4.50 20.50
C LEU A 276 19.80 -5.15 19.22
N GLU A 277 20.09 -4.53 18.08
CA GLU A 277 19.91 -5.15 16.78
C GLU A 277 21.07 -6.11 16.53
N VAL A 278 20.81 -7.42 16.67
CA VAL A 278 21.83 -8.46 16.67
C VAL A 278 22.68 -8.47 15.40
N VAL A 279 22.05 -8.23 14.23
CA VAL A 279 22.73 -8.30 12.93
C VAL A 279 23.75 -7.18 12.75
N THR A 280 23.38 -5.95 13.13
CA THR A 280 24.20 -4.76 12.90
C THR A 280 25.01 -4.35 14.13
N ASN A 281 24.77 -5.01 15.26
CA ASN A 281 25.29 -4.65 16.58
C ASN A 281 24.94 -3.20 17.00
N LYS A 282 23.81 -2.68 16.49
CA LYS A 282 23.36 -1.32 16.78
C LYS A 282 22.40 -1.28 17.94
N VAL A 283 22.62 -0.31 18.82
CA VAL A 283 21.76 -0.07 19.99
C VAL A 283 20.67 0.93 19.65
N TYR A 284 19.43 0.61 19.99
CA TYR A 284 18.28 1.46 19.73
C TYR A 284 17.24 1.43 20.85
N VAL A 285 16.31 2.37 20.83
CA VAL A 285 15.06 2.34 21.60
C VAL A 285 13.86 2.43 20.67
N GLU A 286 12.72 1.93 21.15
CA GLU A 286 11.45 1.95 20.44
C GLU A 286 10.56 3.09 20.97
N ILE A 287 10.11 3.96 20.07
CA ILE A 287 9.31 5.13 20.41
C ILE A 287 7.95 5.02 19.69
N PRO A 288 6.86 4.74 20.40
CA PRO A 288 5.52 4.84 19.84
C PRO A 288 5.21 6.27 19.44
N PHE A 289 4.52 6.45 18.32
CA PHE A 289 4.15 7.76 17.82
C PHE A 289 2.82 7.71 17.06
N GLN A 290 2.16 8.85 16.92
CA GLN A 290 0.87 8.92 16.25
C GLN A 290 1.00 8.56 14.76
N GLY A 291 0.13 7.66 14.29
CA GLY A 291 0.06 7.24 12.89
C GLY A 291 0.94 6.05 12.52
N GLY A 292 1.94 5.70 13.34
CA GLY A 292 2.76 4.51 13.16
C GLY A 292 2.04 3.23 13.61
N LEU A 293 2.08 2.17 12.80
CA LEU A 293 1.53 0.86 13.14
C LEU A 293 2.39 0.11 14.16
N VAL A 294 3.67 0.46 14.26
CA VAL A 294 4.66 -0.09 15.18
C VAL A 294 5.55 1.04 15.72
N PRO A 295 6.32 0.82 16.79
CA PRO A 295 7.23 1.85 17.30
C PRO A 295 8.32 2.20 16.29
N LEU A 296 8.72 3.47 16.28
CA LEU A 296 9.89 3.97 15.58
C LEU A 296 11.17 3.51 16.30
N ARG A 297 12.18 3.05 15.58
CA ARG A 297 13.50 2.75 16.15
C ARG A 297 14.38 3.99 16.13
N TYR A 298 14.85 4.44 17.29
CA TYR A 298 15.86 5.49 17.40
C TYR A 298 17.23 4.90 17.74
N TYR A 299 18.19 5.07 16.85
CA TYR A 299 19.57 4.59 16.99
C TYR A 299 20.45 5.71 17.55
N PHE A 300 20.94 5.54 18.79
CA PHE A 300 21.61 6.59 19.56
C PHE A 300 22.86 7.16 18.90
N LEU A 301 23.79 6.27 18.53
CA LEU A 301 25.10 6.67 17.98
C LEU A 301 24.97 7.38 16.63
N GLU A 302 23.97 6.99 15.85
CA GLU A 302 23.72 7.55 14.52
C GLU A 302 22.85 8.81 14.55
N ARG A 303 22.21 9.09 15.69
CA ARG A 303 21.13 10.08 15.82
C ARG A 303 20.10 9.97 14.69
N ARG A 304 19.74 8.73 14.36
CA ARG A 304 18.90 8.37 13.22
C ARG A 304 17.69 7.58 13.69
N CYS A 305 16.58 7.80 13.03
CA CYS A 305 15.32 7.13 13.29
C CYS A 305 14.90 6.31 12.06
N VAL A 306 14.44 5.08 12.30
CA VAL A 306 13.97 4.14 11.27
C VAL A 306 12.63 3.59 11.65
N TYR A 307 11.67 3.74 10.75
CA TYR A 307 10.35 3.16 10.83
C TYR A 307 10.22 2.05 9.80
N THR A 308 9.89 0.85 10.26
CA THR A 308 9.71 -0.32 9.41
C THR A 308 8.31 -0.87 9.66
N GLU A 309 7.41 -0.60 8.73
CA GLU A 309 5.99 -0.91 8.89
C GLU A 309 5.64 -2.32 8.36
N PRO A 310 4.86 -3.12 9.11
CA PRO A 310 4.31 -4.35 8.59
C PRO A 310 2.99 -4.10 7.83
N ASN A 311 2.73 -4.88 6.78
CA ASN A 311 1.41 -5.01 6.18
C ASN A 311 0.93 -6.47 6.24
N LEU A 312 -0.35 -6.70 5.97
CA LEU A 312 -0.93 -8.02 5.80
C LEU A 312 -1.18 -8.27 4.31
N TRP A 313 -0.57 -9.30 3.76
CA TRP A 313 -0.92 -9.77 2.42
C TRP A 313 -2.30 -10.41 2.41
N LEU A 314 -3.16 -9.90 1.52
CA LEU A 314 -4.43 -10.51 1.16
C LEU A 314 -4.43 -10.91 -0.30
N PHE A 315 -5.26 -11.88 -0.67
CA PHE A 315 -5.65 -12.08 -2.07
C PHE A 315 -7.17 -12.06 -2.25
N HIS A 316 -7.58 -11.66 -3.44
CA HIS A 316 -8.91 -11.82 -4.00
C HIS A 316 -8.83 -12.75 -5.20
N SER A 317 -9.76 -13.70 -5.31
CA SER A 317 -9.99 -14.38 -6.58
C SER A 317 -10.52 -13.37 -7.60
N VAL A 318 -9.93 -13.39 -8.80
CA VAL A 318 -10.39 -12.61 -9.97
C VAL A 318 -11.47 -13.38 -10.74
N ARG A 319 -11.48 -14.72 -10.64
CA ARG A 319 -12.52 -15.60 -11.18
C ARG A 319 -13.55 -15.86 -10.08
N GLY A 320 -14.72 -15.24 -10.20
CA GLY A 320 -15.84 -15.39 -9.28
C GLY A 320 -17.11 -14.81 -9.91
#